data_AF-A0A3G2GC27-F1
#
_entry.id   AF-A0A3G2GC27-F1
#
_cell.length_a   1.000
_cell.length_b   1.000
_cell.length_c   1.000
_cell.angle_alpha   90.00
_cell.angle_beta   90.00
_cell.angle_gamma   90.00
#
_symmetry.space_group_name_H-M   'P 1'
#
loop_
_entity.id
_entity.type
_entity.pdbx_description
1 polymer ?
#
loop_
_entity_poly.entity_id
_entity_poly.type
_entity_poly.pdbx_seq_one_letter_code
_entity_poly.pdbx_strand_id
1 'polypeptide(L)'
;MINLLFGQKPISPFTPTCPSYNIIPLRTYTDIPEDQCYYMKDTDNELPDYVGIWSGAWNNKTIYITFKKINTYNTFRKYNKDILIGKFKVVDSNGSILFDNTMISDDQAKIWGGKICKR
;
A
#
# COMPACT_ATOMS: atom_id res chain seq x y z
N MET A 1 -25.12 -38.68 -26.57
CA MET A 1 -24.83 -37.23 -26.51
C MET A 1 -25.25 -36.73 -25.15
N ILE A 2 -24.30 -36.40 -24.29
CA ILE A 2 -24.55 -35.88 -22.94
C ILE A 2 -24.30 -34.37 -22.99
N ASN A 3 -25.34 -33.57 -22.79
CA ASN A 3 -25.21 -32.13 -22.63
C ASN A 3 -24.64 -31.85 -21.24
N LEU A 4 -23.41 -31.36 -21.20
CA LEU A 4 -22.82 -30.75 -20.01
C LEU A 4 -23.37 -29.32 -19.90
N LEU A 5 -24.39 -29.12 -19.05
CA LEU A 5 -24.70 -27.79 -18.54
C LEU A 5 -23.61 -27.46 -17.50
N PHE A 6 -22.59 -26.72 -17.93
CA PHE A 6 -21.68 -26.04 -17.02
C PHE A 6 -22.51 -25.10 -16.15
N GLY A 7 -22.58 -25.41 -14.86
CA GLY A 7 -23.11 -24.49 -13.86
C GLY A 7 -22.32 -23.19 -13.94
N GLN A 8 -22.96 -22.14 -14.45
CA GLN A 8 -22.42 -20.80 -14.35
C GLN A 8 -22.33 -20.48 -12.85
N LYS A 9 -21.09 -20.33 -12.37
CA LYS A 9 -20.82 -19.79 -11.04
C LYS A 9 -21.56 -18.45 -10.95
N PRO A 10 -22.43 -18.25 -9.94
CA PRO A 10 -23.11 -16.98 -9.78
C PRO A 10 -22.07 -15.87 -9.64
N ILE A 11 -22.09 -14.93 -10.59
CA ILE A 11 -21.34 -13.69 -10.51
C ILE A 11 -22.04 -12.87 -9.41
N SER A 12 -21.31 -12.51 -8.36
CA SER A 12 -21.82 -11.68 -7.24
C SER A 12 -20.73 -10.71 -6.80
N PRO A 13 -21.08 -9.50 -6.33
CA PRO A 13 -22.04 -8.54 -6.87
C PRO A 13 -21.28 -7.35 -7.50
N PHE A 14 -21.97 -6.34 -8.00
CA PHE A 14 -21.40 -5.05 -8.43
C PHE A 14 -20.16 -4.67 -7.61
N THR A 15 -18.97 -4.63 -8.23
CA THR A 15 -17.89 -3.79 -7.74
C THR A 15 -18.40 -2.38 -7.85
N PRO A 16 -18.67 -1.66 -6.75
CA PRO A 16 -19.23 -0.34 -6.88
C PRO A 16 -18.11 0.52 -7.47
N THR A 17 -18.32 0.94 -8.71
CA THR A 17 -17.39 1.78 -9.44
C THR A 17 -17.85 3.21 -9.21
N CYS A 18 -17.02 4.00 -8.53
CA CYS A 18 -17.31 5.41 -8.30
C CYS A 18 -17.09 6.16 -9.62
N PRO A 19 -18.11 6.84 -10.19
CA PRO A 19 -17.93 7.63 -11.41
C PRO A 19 -16.95 8.80 -11.20
N SER A 20 -16.82 9.26 -9.95
CA SER A 20 -15.84 10.24 -9.50
C SER A 20 -15.52 10.02 -8.02
N TYR A 21 -14.31 10.38 -7.60
CA TYR A 21 -13.92 10.37 -6.19
C TYR A 21 -14.01 11.77 -5.57
N ASN A 22 -14.52 11.83 -4.35
CA ASN A 22 -14.36 12.98 -3.46
C ASN A 22 -12.93 12.93 -2.90
N ILE A 23 -12.07 13.81 -3.41
CA ILE A 23 -10.67 13.87 -3.00
C ILE A 23 -10.55 14.63 -1.69
N ILE A 24 -9.91 13.99 -0.72
CA ILE A 24 -9.58 14.54 0.59
C ILE A 24 -8.06 14.56 0.74
N PRO A 25 -7.42 15.69 1.07
CA PRO A 25 -5.98 15.72 1.36
C PRO A 25 -5.56 14.76 2.49
N LEU A 26 -4.35 14.20 2.42
CA LEU A 26 -3.77 13.35 3.48
C LEU A 26 -3.72 14.05 4.87
N ARG A 27 -3.80 15.38 4.91
CA ARG A 27 -3.76 16.20 6.12
C ARG A 27 -5.13 16.67 6.59
N THR A 28 -6.19 15.94 6.24
CA THR A 28 -7.51 16.16 6.81
C THR A 28 -7.63 15.45 8.15
N TYR A 29 -7.90 16.21 9.21
CA TYR A 29 -8.02 15.73 10.60
C TYR A 29 -9.48 15.62 11.07
N THR A 30 -10.43 15.66 10.15
CA THR A 30 -11.86 15.47 10.42
C THR A 30 -12.27 14.05 10.08
N ASP A 31 -13.45 13.64 10.57
CA ASP A 31 -14.03 12.37 10.17
C ASP A 31 -14.29 12.36 8.66
N ILE A 32 -13.80 11.32 8.00
CA ILE A 32 -14.05 11.04 6.58
C ILE A 32 -15.23 10.06 6.53
N PRO A 33 -16.27 10.31 5.72
CA PRO A 33 -17.37 9.37 5.56
C PRO A 33 -16.89 7.98 5.14
N GLU A 34 -17.46 6.94 5.74
CA GLU A 34 -17.14 5.55 5.41
C GLU A 34 -17.83 5.12 4.10
N ASP A 35 -17.36 5.68 2.99
CA ASP A 35 -17.91 5.50 1.65
C ASP A 35 -16.77 5.37 0.62
N GLN A 36 -16.89 4.36 -0.24
CA GLN A 36 -15.85 3.97 -1.20
C GLN A 36 -15.55 5.02 -2.28
N CYS A 37 -16.43 6.00 -2.45
CA CYS A 37 -16.24 7.13 -3.35
C CYS A 37 -15.48 8.28 -2.72
N TYR A 38 -14.94 8.09 -1.51
CA TYR A 38 -13.92 8.96 -0.94
C TYR A 38 -12.51 8.43 -1.22
N TYR A 39 -11.59 9.38 -1.41
CA TYR A 39 -10.18 9.10 -1.59
C TYR A 39 -9.32 10.09 -0.83
N MET A 40 -8.67 9.60 0.22
CA MET A 40 -7.65 10.32 0.97
C MET A 40 -6.31 10.34 0.21
N LYS A 41 -6.06 11.40 -0.57
CA LYS A 41 -4.99 11.52 -1.55
C LYS A 41 -3.84 12.40 -1.07
N ASP A 42 -2.62 12.04 -1.44
CA ASP A 42 -1.41 12.86 -1.27
C ASP A 42 -1.41 14.00 -2.28
N THR A 43 -2.12 15.07 -1.95
CA THR A 43 -2.32 16.24 -2.80
C THR A 43 -1.14 17.20 -2.79
N ASP A 44 -0.37 17.22 -1.69
CA ASP A 44 0.80 18.08 -1.50
C ASP A 44 2.13 17.40 -1.91
N ASN A 45 2.05 16.19 -2.48
CA ASN A 45 3.19 15.45 -3.00
C ASN A 45 4.29 15.22 -1.95
N GLU A 46 3.90 14.89 -0.72
CA GLU A 46 4.85 14.68 0.39
C GLU A 46 5.44 13.28 0.37
N LEU A 47 4.67 12.26 -0.06
CA LEU A 47 5.12 10.87 -0.01
C LEU A 47 6.25 10.54 -1.01
N PRO A 48 6.29 11.12 -2.23
CA PRO A 48 7.36 10.85 -3.19
C PRO A 48 8.78 11.17 -2.69
N ASP A 49 8.93 12.12 -1.76
CA ASP A 49 10.24 12.45 -1.17
C ASP A 49 10.88 11.26 -0.43
N TYR A 50 10.10 10.23 -0.09
CA TYR A 50 10.55 9.03 0.61
C TYR A 50 10.67 7.80 -0.28
N VAL A 51 10.23 7.86 -1.55
CA VAL A 51 10.28 6.72 -2.47
C VAL A 51 11.72 6.42 -2.90
N GLY A 52 12.08 5.14 -2.93
CA GLY A 52 13.41 4.70 -3.33
C GLY A 52 14.02 3.71 -2.35
N ILE A 53 15.32 3.44 -2.52
CA ILE A 53 16.07 2.52 -1.66
C ILE A 53 16.85 3.33 -0.63
N TRP A 54 16.59 3.05 0.64
CA TRP A 54 17.28 3.61 1.79
C TRP A 54 18.13 2.53 2.43
N SER A 55 19.33 2.88 2.89
CA SER A 55 20.21 1.96 3.60
C SER A 55 20.64 2.52 4.95
N GLY A 56 20.71 1.65 5.95
CA GLY A 56 21.22 2.00 7.28
C GLY A 56 22.04 0.85 7.87
N ALA A 57 23.06 1.21 8.67
CA ALA A 57 23.86 0.25 9.41
C ALA A 57 23.35 0.14 10.86
N TRP A 58 23.15 -1.07 11.34
CA TRP A 58 22.77 -1.34 12.72
C TRP A 58 23.34 -2.68 13.19
N ASN A 59 24.08 -2.68 14.30
CA ASN A 59 24.62 -3.89 14.92
C ASN A 59 25.38 -4.82 13.94
N ASN A 60 26.34 -4.28 13.19
CA ASN A 60 27.10 -4.98 12.14
C ASN A 60 26.25 -5.61 11.03
N LYS A 61 25.05 -5.09 10.80
CA LYS A 61 24.17 -5.46 9.68
C LYS A 61 23.89 -4.22 8.84
N THR A 62 23.64 -4.44 7.56
CA THR A 62 23.09 -3.41 6.68
C THR A 62 21.63 -3.75 6.37
N ILE A 63 20.75 -2.78 6.60
CA ILE A 63 19.32 -2.87 6.28
C ILE A 63 19.09 -2.04 5.04
N TYR A 64 18.48 -2.63 4.01
CA TYR A 64 18.01 -1.92 2.83
C TYR A 64 16.49 -1.92 2.84
N ILE A 65 15.88 -0.74 2.79
CA ILE A 65 14.43 -0.56 2.73
C ILE A 65 14.08 0.09 1.40
N THR A 66 13.21 -0.56 0.62
CA THR A 66 12.63 0.00 -0.60
C THR A 66 11.24 0.52 -0.27
N PHE A 67 11.08 1.85 -0.32
CA PHE A 67 9.79 2.50 -0.18
C PHE A 67 9.13 2.74 -1.53
N LYS A 68 7.82 2.50 -1.58
CA LYS A 68 6.96 2.76 -2.74
C LYS A 68 5.68 3.43 -2.27
N LYS A 69 5.24 4.46 -3.01
CA LYS A 69 3.90 5.05 -2.85
C LYS A 69 2.89 4.15 -3.56
N ILE A 70 1.80 3.81 -2.88
CA ILE A 70 0.68 3.05 -3.45
C ILE A 70 -0.65 3.69 -3.05
N ASN A 71 -1.67 3.41 -3.86
CA ASN A 71 -3.06 3.57 -3.47
C ASN A 71 -3.57 2.24 -2.89
N THR A 72 -4.29 2.29 -1.79
CA THR A 72 -4.92 1.12 -1.18
C THR A 72 -6.32 1.43 -0.67
N TYR A 73 -7.20 0.44 -0.71
CA TYR A 73 -8.53 0.54 -0.14
C TYR A 73 -8.50 0.14 1.34
N ASN A 74 -8.90 1.05 2.22
CA ASN A 74 -9.05 0.77 3.63
C ASN A 74 -10.39 0.07 3.86
N THR A 75 -10.38 -1.24 4.11
CA THR A 75 -11.60 -2.02 4.31
C THR A 75 -12.37 -1.64 5.57
N PHE A 76 -11.69 -1.16 6.62
CA PHE A 76 -12.31 -0.73 7.87
C PHE A 76 -13.00 0.62 7.73
N ARG A 77 -12.34 1.59 7.07
CA ARG A 77 -12.86 2.95 6.86
C ARG A 77 -13.62 3.13 5.55
N LYS A 78 -13.64 2.10 4.71
CA LYS A 78 -14.32 2.02 3.41
C LYS A 78 -13.95 3.13 2.43
N TYR A 79 -12.71 3.61 2.39
CA TYR A 79 -12.26 4.59 1.41
C TYR A 79 -10.86 4.27 0.87
N ASN A 80 -10.51 4.85 -0.28
CA ASN A 80 -9.17 4.72 -0.85
C ASN A 80 -8.19 5.69 -0.19
N LYS A 81 -6.92 5.32 -0.08
CA LYS A 81 -5.89 6.15 0.53
C LYS A 81 -4.52 5.96 -0.11
N ASP A 82 -3.80 7.06 -0.29
CA ASP A 82 -2.37 7.04 -0.59
C ASP A 82 -1.54 6.72 0.66
N ILE A 83 -0.64 5.74 0.55
CA ILE A 83 0.31 5.37 1.60
C ILE A 83 1.69 5.08 1.02
N LEU A 84 2.70 5.10 1.88
CA LEU A 84 3.98 4.45 1.64
C LEU A 84 3.92 3.02 2.18
N ILE A 85 4.43 2.09 1.38
CA ILE A 85 4.78 0.74 1.81
C ILE A 85 6.28 0.56 1.76
N GLY A 86 6.81 -0.30 2.63
CA GLY A 86 8.22 -0.65 2.66
C GLY A 86 8.42 -2.17 2.61
N LYS A 87 9.34 -2.59 1.74
CA LYS A 87 9.93 -3.93 1.71
C LYS A 87 11.41 -3.79 2.04
N PHE A 88 12.01 -4.80 2.66
CA PHE A 88 13.36 -4.71 3.14
C PHE A 88 14.13 -6.03 3.05
N LYS A 89 15.45 -5.89 2.98
CA LYS A 89 16.39 -6.98 3.15
C LYS A 89 17.43 -6.61 4.20
N VAL A 90 17.90 -7.61 4.95
CA VAL A 90 18.93 -7.46 5.97
C VAL A 90 20.09 -8.36 5.61
N VAL A 91 21.29 -7.78 5.56
CA VAL A 91 22.53 -8.51 5.32
C VAL A 91 23.46 -8.41 6.53
N ASP A 92 24.19 -9.47 6.83
CA ASP A 92 25.27 -9.44 7.82
C ASP A 92 26.54 -8.76 7.27
N SER A 93 27.57 -8.64 8.12
CA SER A 93 28.86 -8.04 7.77
C SER A 93 29.63 -8.79 6.68
N ASN A 94 29.32 -10.07 6.45
CA ASN A 94 29.94 -10.91 5.42
C ASN A 94 29.16 -10.88 4.10
N GLY A 95 28.04 -10.14 4.05
CA GLY A 95 27.16 -10.06 2.90
C GLY A 95 26.08 -11.15 2.83
N SER A 96 25.97 -12.01 3.84
CA SER A 96 24.92 -13.05 3.88
C SER A 96 23.56 -12.41 4.12
N ILE A 97 22.55 -12.83 3.35
CA ILE A 97 21.17 -12.39 3.53
C ILE A 97 20.57 -13.12 4.74
N LEU A 98 20.17 -12.35 5.76
CA LEU A 98 19.51 -12.87 6.96
C LEU A 98 17.98 -12.82 6.83
N PHE A 99 17.48 -11.89 6.04
CA PHE A 99 16.06 -11.73 5.75
C PHE A 99 15.89 -10.98 4.43
N ASP A 100 14.92 -11.39 3.62
CA ASP A 100 14.55 -10.68 2.40
C ASP A 100 13.06 -10.87 2.11
N ASN A 101 12.35 -9.76 1.95
CA ASN A 101 10.98 -9.76 1.47
C ASN A 101 10.76 -8.83 0.26
N THR A 102 11.83 -8.44 -0.43
CA THR A 102 11.77 -7.50 -1.56
C THR A 102 10.93 -8.00 -2.73
N MET A 103 10.75 -9.32 -2.84
CA MET A 103 10.00 -9.98 -3.91
C MET A 103 8.54 -10.30 -3.59
N ILE A 104 8.03 -9.97 -2.39
CA ILE A 104 6.61 -10.17 -2.06
C ILE A 104 5.73 -9.13 -2.76
N SER A 105 4.43 -9.39 -2.88
CA SER A 105 3.48 -8.42 -3.42
C SER A 105 3.27 -7.20 -2.50
N ASP A 106 2.80 -6.09 -3.07
CA ASP A 106 2.67 -4.81 -2.35
C ASP A 106 1.69 -4.87 -1.17
N ASP A 107 0.62 -5.67 -1.30
CA ASP A 107 -0.37 -5.94 -0.24
C ASP A 107 0.20 -6.77 0.93
N GLN A 108 1.34 -7.44 0.73
CA GLN A 108 2.02 -8.21 1.77
C GLN A 108 3.17 -7.44 2.44
N ALA A 109 3.43 -6.19 2.02
CA ALA A 109 4.48 -5.35 2.57
C ALA A 109 4.41 -5.26 4.10
N LYS A 110 5.58 -5.26 4.75
CA LYS A 110 5.68 -5.32 6.23
C LYS A 110 5.71 -3.94 6.89
N ILE A 111 6.00 -2.90 6.12
CA ILE A 111 5.99 -1.51 6.57
C ILE A 111 4.91 -0.78 5.80
N TRP A 112 4.10 0.01 6.50
CA TRP A 112 2.96 0.75 5.97
C TRP A 112 2.82 2.04 6.76
N GLY A 113 2.61 3.16 6.06
CA GLY A 113 2.45 4.46 6.71
C GLY A 113 2.04 5.56 5.75
N GLY A 114 1.18 6.46 6.21
CA GLY A 114 0.70 7.61 5.41
C GLY A 114 0.63 8.90 6.21
N LYS A 115 1.31 8.97 7.37
CA LYS A 115 1.35 10.15 8.25
C LYS A 115 2.68 10.90 8.20
N ILE A 116 3.60 10.49 7.34
CA ILE A 116 4.93 11.11 7.18
C ILE A 116 4.77 12.47 6.51
N CYS A 117 5.13 13.57 7.17
CA CYS A 117 5.01 14.95 6.64
C CYS A 117 6.36 15.61 6.40
N LYS A 118 6.38 16.52 5.43
CA LYS A 118 7.46 17.49 5.26
C LYS A 118 7.27 18.60 6.30
N ARG A 119 8.30 18.89 7.08
CA ARG A 119 8.31 20.04 8.01
C ARG A 119 8.98 21.24 7.36
#